data_AF-A0A286EJS2-F1
#
_entry.id   AF-A0A286EJS2-F1
#
_cell.length_a   1.000
_cell.length_b   1.000
_cell.length_c   1.000
_cell.angle_alpha   90.00
_cell.angle_beta   90.00
_cell.angle_gamma   90.00
#
_symmetry.space_group_name_H-M   'P 1'
#
loop_
_entity.id
_entity.type
_entity.pdbx_description
1 polymer ?
#
loop_
_entity_poly.entity_id
_entity_poly.type
_entity_poly.pdbx_seq_one_letter_code
_entity_poly.pdbx_strand_id
1 'polypeptide(L)'
;MKSIAGVTVVGLTAGVTAALMGGGSAASAATIDATVPTTCTIPVAGAEQYDAKITATVPDTAKVGDSVKLDNFKISILLNVATTDALQILGATTLQGSITAGATLTNADPSDLSIVATVPSTPVPQTQDANGDGPAFTITATGPSPAATLTSAGTATLTATTVNAVFDPKNASGTSVLPVAKQKIPCSFNAGDNLVLAKIPVTAGSTPTPVATPKVTPTPVATPKVTPTPVATPKVTPTPVATPKVTPTPVATPKVTPTPVATPKVTPTPVATPKVTPTPGGTPSPTPAPNITHINFDATGTIGLPTVNGSGKVGPGTISTDVNLKGGSFTGKSTFPDITVKASLFGFIPTTIVSSFTQLGDLTGQLAPGAKDVTADLKANLGVKSVKAFGVLPLTSGSCTTASPVSIHLASNGKGEFSPFTGGTVSSKFAIGNLANCGLLTPLLNVIFPGPNNTLTLDLVAQDS
;
A
#
# COMPACT_ATOMS: atom_id res chain seq x y z
N MET A 1 56.45 -16.50 30.33
CA MET A 1 56.71 -15.33 29.46
C MET A 1 55.42 -14.52 29.47
N LYS A 2 55.33 -13.45 30.26
CA LYS A 2 55.39 -12.04 29.81
C LYS A 2 54.40 -11.80 28.63
N SER A 3 53.39 -10.95 28.65
CA SER A 3 53.10 -9.75 29.46
C SER A 3 51.74 -9.13 29.03
N ILE A 4 51.04 -8.48 29.99
CA ILE A 4 50.47 -7.10 29.95
C ILE A 4 49.40 -6.82 28.85
N ALA A 5 48.10 -6.69 29.16
CA ALA A 5 47.37 -5.49 29.64
C ALA A 5 47.37 -4.27 28.68
N GLY A 6 46.20 -3.67 28.44
CA GLY A 6 46.11 -2.41 27.68
C GLY A 6 44.69 -1.94 27.38
N VAL A 7 43.95 -1.52 28.41
CA VAL A 7 42.86 -0.55 28.28
C VAL A 7 43.48 0.83 28.05
N THR A 8 43.02 1.58 27.05
CA THR A 8 43.18 3.05 27.03
C THR A 8 41.92 3.72 26.49
N VAL A 9 41.25 4.38 27.44
CA VAL A 9 40.32 5.50 27.24
C VAL A 9 41.16 6.78 27.05
N VAL A 10 40.53 7.81 26.48
CA VAL A 10 40.86 9.26 26.48
C VAL A 10 41.52 9.79 25.21
N GLY A 11 40.85 10.77 24.61
CA GLY A 11 41.40 11.63 23.56
C GLY A 11 40.41 12.65 23.00
N LEU A 12 39.73 13.40 23.88
CA LEU A 12 38.95 14.59 23.51
C LEU A 12 39.97 15.68 23.14
N THR A 13 40.19 15.92 21.85
CA THR A 13 40.96 17.07 21.37
C THR A 13 40.08 17.98 20.52
N ALA A 14 39.63 19.05 21.17
CA ALA A 14 39.16 20.25 20.51
C ALA A 14 40.34 20.88 19.73
N GLY A 15 40.36 20.68 18.42
CA GLY A 15 41.22 21.40 17.50
C GLY A 15 40.42 22.48 16.77
N VAL A 16 40.34 23.68 17.37
CA VAL A 16 39.88 24.88 16.67
C VAL A 16 41.04 25.35 15.78
N THR A 17 41.01 24.98 14.51
CA THR A 17 41.79 25.66 13.47
C THR A 17 40.84 26.42 12.57
N ALA A 18 40.79 27.73 12.79
CA ALA A 18 40.14 28.68 11.91
C ALA A 18 40.90 28.73 10.57
N ALA A 19 40.31 28.13 9.53
CA ALA A 19 40.64 28.39 8.15
C ALA A 19 39.41 29.04 7.49
N LEU A 20 39.36 30.37 7.57
CA LEU A 20 38.58 31.19 6.64
C LEU A 20 39.29 31.09 5.28
N MET A 21 38.59 30.60 4.25
CA MET A 21 38.71 30.96 2.82
C MET A 21 37.74 30.05 2.04
N GLY A 22 36.89 30.67 1.21
CA GLY A 22 35.64 30.12 0.68
C GLY A 22 35.73 28.78 -0.04
N GLY A 23 34.95 27.81 0.43
CA GLY A 23 34.52 26.63 -0.32
C GLY A 23 33.00 26.55 -0.22
N GLY A 24 32.32 26.34 -1.34
CA GLY A 24 30.90 26.04 -1.35
C GLY A 24 30.64 24.90 -0.38
N SER A 25 29.89 25.18 0.69
CA SER A 25 29.51 24.17 1.66
C SER A 25 28.81 23.05 0.90
N ALA A 26 29.46 21.89 0.82
CA ALA A 26 28.77 20.66 0.44
C ALA A 26 27.65 20.50 1.46
N ALA A 27 26.41 20.77 1.04
CA ALA A 27 25.24 20.56 1.85
C ALA A 27 25.25 19.09 2.26
N SER A 28 25.50 18.84 3.54
CA SER A 28 25.30 17.52 4.13
C SER A 28 23.83 17.16 3.89
N ALA A 29 23.57 15.93 3.45
CA ALA A 29 22.26 15.51 2.98
C ALA A 29 21.74 14.39 3.89
N ALA A 30 20.54 14.58 4.44
CA ALA A 30 19.82 13.60 5.23
C ALA A 30 19.18 12.57 4.32
N THR A 31 19.31 11.31 4.69
CA THR A 31 18.56 10.21 4.09
C THR A 31 17.26 9.98 4.83
N ILE A 32 16.17 9.96 4.08
CA ILE A 32 14.87 9.41 4.49
C ILE A 32 14.96 7.89 4.33
N ASP A 33 14.70 7.16 5.40
CA ASP A 33 14.41 5.71 5.39
C ASP A 33 13.22 5.48 6.32
N ALA A 34 12.02 5.53 5.76
CA ALA A 34 10.76 5.40 6.49
C ALA A 34 9.97 4.21 5.98
N THR A 35 9.35 3.46 6.89
CA THR A 35 8.40 2.40 6.55
C THR A 35 7.01 2.87 6.94
N VAL A 36 6.10 2.93 5.97
CA VAL A 36 4.73 3.40 6.18
C VAL A 36 3.76 2.24 5.91
N PRO A 37 3.12 1.71 6.95
CA PRO A 37 2.09 0.69 6.79
C PRO A 37 0.93 1.23 5.96
N THR A 38 0.53 0.47 4.95
CA THR A 38 -0.47 0.87 3.97
C THR A 38 -1.40 -0.29 3.70
N THR A 39 -2.71 -0.06 3.78
CA THR A 39 -3.71 -1.02 3.34
C THR A 39 -4.12 -0.69 1.90
N CYS A 40 -4.03 -1.66 0.99
CA CYS A 40 -4.45 -1.52 -0.40
C CYS A 40 -5.56 -2.53 -0.72
N THR A 41 -6.62 -2.09 -1.40
CA THR A 41 -7.70 -2.99 -1.82
C THR A 41 -7.43 -3.48 -3.24
N ILE A 42 -6.97 -4.71 -3.37
CA ILE A 42 -6.72 -5.36 -4.65
C ILE A 42 -8.06 -5.92 -5.18
N PRO A 43 -8.49 -5.57 -6.42
CA PRO A 43 -9.79 -5.99 -6.95
C PRO A 43 -10.05 -7.49 -7.08
N VAL A 44 -9.02 -8.33 -6.91
CA VAL A 44 -9.10 -9.80 -6.95
C VAL A 44 -8.71 -10.48 -5.64
N ALA A 45 -7.97 -9.80 -4.75
CA ALA A 45 -7.50 -10.37 -3.48
C ALA A 45 -8.21 -9.77 -2.25
N GLY A 46 -8.84 -8.60 -2.38
CA GLY A 46 -9.45 -7.87 -1.27
C GLY A 46 -8.47 -6.90 -0.62
N ALA A 47 -8.73 -6.54 0.64
CA ALA A 47 -7.89 -5.61 1.38
C ALA A 47 -6.65 -6.33 1.94
N GLU A 48 -5.47 -5.90 1.47
CA GLU A 48 -4.18 -6.45 1.83
C GLU A 48 -3.32 -5.37 2.50
N GLN A 49 -2.49 -5.76 3.46
CA GLN A 49 -1.57 -4.85 4.14
C GLN A 49 -0.15 -4.98 3.59
N TYR A 50 0.49 -3.83 3.38
CA TYR A 50 1.84 -3.70 2.86
C TYR A 50 2.65 -2.68 3.65
N ASP A 51 3.93 -2.98 3.81
CA ASP A 51 4.91 -2.02 4.31
C ASP A 51 5.55 -1.28 3.14
N ALA A 52 5.20 -0.01 2.97
CA ALA A 52 5.80 0.84 1.95
C ALA A 52 7.09 1.45 2.47
N LYS A 53 8.23 0.98 1.98
CA LYS A 53 9.55 1.53 2.32
C LYS A 53 9.87 2.72 1.41
N ILE A 54 9.87 3.92 1.99
CA ILE A 54 10.17 5.17 1.30
C ILE A 54 11.62 5.55 1.58
N THR A 55 12.41 5.68 0.52
CA THR A 55 13.79 6.20 0.61
C THR A 55 13.98 7.41 -0.29
N ALA A 56 14.67 8.42 0.23
CA ALA A 56 15.00 9.64 -0.51
C ALA A 56 16.13 10.39 0.21
N THR A 57 16.67 11.41 -0.44
CA THR A 57 17.66 12.31 0.12
C THR A 57 17.10 13.73 0.15
N VAL A 58 17.27 14.40 1.29
CA VAL A 58 16.86 15.79 1.54
C VAL A 58 18.02 16.58 2.16
N PRO A 59 18.06 17.91 2.04
CA PRO A 59 19.10 18.71 2.69
C PRO A 59 19.01 18.60 4.23
N ASP A 60 20.16 18.48 4.91
CA ASP A 60 20.23 18.43 6.39
C ASP A 60 19.79 19.75 7.03
N THR A 61 20.07 20.87 6.36
CA THR A 61 19.68 22.22 6.77
C THR A 61 19.39 23.04 5.53
N ALA A 62 18.51 24.03 5.65
CA ALA A 62 18.19 24.93 4.55
C ALA A 62 18.01 26.38 5.04
N LYS A 63 17.93 27.33 4.11
CA LYS A 63 17.65 28.74 4.35
C LYS A 63 16.29 29.12 3.76
N VAL A 64 15.68 30.17 4.31
CA VAL A 64 14.50 30.78 3.68
C VAL A 64 14.88 31.24 2.27
N GLY A 65 14.08 30.84 1.28
CA GLY A 65 14.32 31.05 -0.15
C GLY A 65 14.97 29.85 -0.86
N ASP A 66 15.49 28.86 -0.14
CA ASP A 66 16.05 27.66 -0.76
C ASP A 66 14.94 26.78 -1.35
N SER A 67 15.24 26.16 -2.49
CA SER A 67 14.36 25.20 -3.14
C SER A 67 14.73 23.78 -2.71
N VAL A 68 13.77 23.06 -2.13
CA VAL A 68 13.92 21.70 -1.63
C VAL A 68 13.20 20.73 -2.55
N LYS A 69 13.88 19.63 -2.89
CA LYS A 69 13.34 18.48 -3.63
C LYS A 69 13.82 17.18 -2.97
N LEU A 70 13.10 16.09 -3.20
CA LEU A 70 13.55 14.74 -2.83
C LEU A 70 14.46 14.21 -3.94
N ASP A 71 15.74 14.05 -3.64
CA ASP A 71 16.66 13.35 -4.54
C ASP A 71 16.60 11.83 -4.29
N ASN A 72 16.85 11.04 -5.33
CA ASN A 72 16.85 9.57 -5.26
C ASN A 72 15.58 8.96 -4.65
N PHE A 73 14.41 9.57 -4.90
CA PHE A 73 13.15 9.08 -4.36
C PHE A 73 12.81 7.67 -4.87
N LYS A 74 12.55 6.75 -3.95
CA LYS A 74 12.12 5.38 -4.20
C LYS A 74 11.03 4.96 -3.22
N ILE A 75 10.08 4.19 -3.72
CA ILE A 75 9.10 3.45 -2.91
C ILE A 75 9.29 1.98 -3.21
N SER A 76 9.69 1.18 -2.21
CA SER A 76 9.81 -0.27 -2.33
C SER A 76 8.70 -0.95 -1.54
N ILE A 77 8.03 -1.92 -2.15
CA ILE A 77 6.93 -2.67 -1.54
C ILE A 77 7.20 -4.16 -1.74
N LEU A 78 7.18 -4.92 -0.65
CA LEU A 78 7.22 -6.39 -0.70
C LEU A 78 5.79 -6.91 -0.88
N LEU A 79 5.48 -7.41 -2.08
CA LEU A 79 4.21 -8.05 -2.37
C LEU A 79 4.18 -9.45 -1.76
N ASN A 80 3.11 -9.75 -1.01
CA ASN A 80 2.96 -11.00 -0.30
C ASN A 80 2.62 -12.18 -1.23
N VAL A 81 2.61 -13.39 -0.66
CA VAL A 81 2.30 -14.65 -1.37
C VAL A 81 0.94 -14.58 -2.07
N ALA A 82 -0.11 -14.16 -1.36
CA ALA A 82 -1.46 -14.02 -1.92
C ALA A 82 -1.52 -13.12 -3.16
N THR A 83 -0.73 -12.04 -3.17
CA THR A 83 -0.63 -11.14 -4.32
C THR A 83 0.07 -11.82 -5.48
N THR A 84 1.17 -12.54 -5.22
CA THR A 84 1.88 -13.31 -6.24
C THR A 84 0.96 -14.36 -6.86
N ASP A 85 0.20 -15.09 -6.05
CA ASP A 85 -0.73 -16.13 -6.50
C ASP A 85 -1.84 -15.55 -7.36
N ALA A 86 -2.45 -14.45 -6.92
CA ALA A 86 -3.47 -13.75 -7.70
C ALA A 86 -2.94 -13.34 -9.10
N LEU A 87 -1.71 -12.82 -9.16
CA LEU A 87 -1.06 -12.46 -10.42
C LEU A 87 -0.77 -13.68 -11.31
N GLN A 88 -0.30 -14.78 -10.73
CA GLN A 88 -0.07 -16.04 -11.46
C GLN A 88 -1.38 -16.66 -11.98
N ILE A 89 -2.45 -16.62 -11.19
CA ILE A 89 -3.79 -17.10 -11.57
C ILE A 89 -4.31 -16.32 -12.78
N LEU A 90 -4.11 -15.00 -12.79
CA LEU A 90 -4.45 -14.13 -13.92
C LEU A 90 -3.53 -14.32 -15.14
N GLY A 91 -2.44 -15.10 -15.02
CA GLY A 91 -1.47 -15.34 -16.08
C GLY A 91 -0.49 -14.18 -16.29
N ALA A 92 -0.25 -13.36 -15.27
CA ALA A 92 0.72 -12.28 -15.32
C ALA A 92 2.16 -12.82 -15.22
N THR A 93 3.00 -12.42 -16.16
CA THR A 93 4.45 -12.66 -16.15
C THR A 93 5.25 -11.43 -15.74
N THR A 94 4.68 -10.23 -15.93
CA THR A 94 5.29 -8.97 -15.49
C THR A 94 4.25 -8.05 -14.83
N LEU A 95 4.74 -7.18 -13.96
CA LEU A 95 3.97 -6.14 -13.30
C LEU A 95 4.63 -4.79 -13.57
N GLN A 96 3.86 -3.84 -14.10
CA GLN A 96 4.27 -2.46 -14.32
C GLN A 96 3.18 -1.51 -13.86
N GLY A 97 3.50 -0.23 -13.65
CA GLY A 97 2.48 0.71 -13.19
C GLY A 97 3.04 2.01 -12.68
N SER A 98 2.25 2.69 -11.86
CA SER A 98 2.65 3.91 -11.17
C SER A 98 2.04 3.99 -9.76
N ILE A 99 2.76 4.68 -8.88
CA ILE A 99 2.33 5.01 -7.53
C ILE A 99 2.32 6.53 -7.44
N THR A 100 1.17 7.11 -7.14
CA THR A 100 1.01 8.54 -6.86
C THR A 100 1.03 8.74 -5.35
N ALA A 101 2.08 9.40 -4.85
CA ALA A 101 2.24 9.71 -3.43
C ALA A 101 2.12 11.22 -3.21
N GLY A 102 1.22 11.61 -2.31
CA GLY A 102 1.06 12.99 -1.86
C GLY A 102 1.75 13.22 -0.51
N ALA A 103 2.32 14.40 -0.32
CA ALA A 103 2.92 14.83 0.93
C ALA A 103 2.68 16.33 1.17
N THR A 104 2.73 16.75 2.42
CA THR A 104 2.75 18.17 2.82
C THR A 104 4.12 18.54 3.34
N LEU A 105 4.60 19.73 2.97
CA LEU A 105 5.81 20.35 3.50
C LEU A 105 5.43 21.66 4.17
N THR A 106 5.57 21.73 5.50
CA THR A 106 5.28 22.97 6.24
C THR A 106 6.29 24.06 5.92
N ASN A 107 5.87 25.33 5.97
CA ASN A 107 6.73 26.49 5.72
C ASN A 107 7.36 26.50 4.31
N ALA A 108 6.66 25.96 3.31
CA ALA A 108 7.11 25.89 1.93
C ALA A 108 5.99 26.25 0.95
N ASP A 109 6.36 26.67 -0.26
CA ASP A 109 5.46 26.94 -1.38
C ASP A 109 5.95 26.23 -2.66
N PRO A 110 5.15 25.34 -3.28
CA PRO A 110 3.87 24.84 -2.78
C PRO A 110 4.04 23.98 -1.52
N SER A 111 3.06 24.05 -0.60
CA SER A 111 3.04 23.20 0.60
C SER A 111 2.58 21.77 0.30
N ASP A 112 1.73 21.59 -0.71
CA ASP A 112 1.25 20.27 -1.14
C ASP A 112 2.11 19.76 -2.30
N LEU A 113 2.70 18.59 -2.10
CA LEU A 113 3.58 17.92 -3.04
C LEU A 113 2.91 16.64 -3.53
N SER A 114 3.08 16.33 -4.81
CA SER A 114 2.61 15.10 -5.42
C SER A 114 3.69 14.52 -6.33
N ILE A 115 4.03 13.26 -6.11
CA ILE A 115 5.01 12.51 -6.90
C ILE A 115 4.29 11.36 -7.58
N VAL A 116 4.44 11.28 -8.90
CA VAL A 116 4.06 10.10 -9.68
C VAL A 116 5.33 9.27 -9.91
N ALA A 117 5.48 8.20 -9.13
CA ALA A 117 6.58 7.25 -9.25
C ALA A 117 6.20 6.11 -10.19
N THR A 118 7.06 5.79 -11.14
CA THR A 118 6.85 4.72 -12.12
C THR A 118 7.43 3.42 -11.57
N VAL A 119 6.65 2.35 -11.65
CA VAL A 119 7.10 0.98 -11.43
C VAL A 119 7.50 0.40 -12.79
N PRO A 120 8.80 0.16 -13.04
CA PRO A 120 9.25 -0.46 -14.28
C PRO A 120 8.72 -1.90 -14.39
N SER A 121 8.74 -2.45 -15.61
CA SER A 121 8.35 -3.84 -15.85
C SER A 121 9.17 -4.80 -14.99
N THR A 122 8.54 -5.30 -13.93
CA THR A 122 9.16 -6.18 -12.94
C THR A 122 8.67 -7.60 -13.19
N PRO A 123 9.56 -8.60 -13.33
CA PRO A 123 9.15 -9.99 -13.48
C PRO A 123 8.36 -10.48 -12.27
N VAL A 124 7.19 -11.08 -12.52
CA VAL A 124 6.43 -11.80 -11.50
C VAL A 124 7.03 -13.20 -11.39
N PRO A 125 7.43 -13.66 -10.19
CA PRO A 125 7.92 -15.02 -10.02
C PRO A 125 6.91 -16.04 -10.55
N GLN A 126 7.38 -17.01 -11.33
CA GLN A 126 6.55 -18.10 -11.87
C GLN A 126 6.82 -19.44 -11.17
N THR A 127 7.76 -19.45 -10.22
CA THR A 127 8.02 -20.61 -9.38
C THR A 127 6.92 -20.73 -8.33
N GLN A 128 6.49 -21.95 -8.08
CA GLN A 128 5.54 -22.30 -7.03
C GLN A 128 6.19 -23.30 -6.08
N ASP A 129 5.87 -23.21 -4.80
CA ASP A 129 6.32 -24.18 -3.81
C ASP A 129 5.50 -25.49 -3.89
N ALA A 130 5.71 -26.40 -2.93
CA ALA A 130 4.99 -27.67 -2.87
C ALA A 130 3.47 -27.52 -2.65
N ASN A 131 3.01 -26.34 -2.21
CA ASN A 131 1.62 -25.99 -1.97
C ASN A 131 1.00 -25.16 -3.12
N GLY A 132 1.79 -24.82 -4.13
CA GLY A 132 1.33 -24.05 -5.30
C GLY A 132 1.48 -22.54 -5.11
N ASP A 133 2.07 -22.13 -3.99
CA ASP A 133 2.19 -20.73 -3.58
C ASP A 133 3.44 -20.13 -4.21
N GLY A 134 3.29 -18.95 -4.82
CA GLY A 134 4.38 -18.15 -5.35
C GLY A 134 5.16 -17.44 -4.25
N PRO A 135 6.47 -17.19 -4.45
CA PRO A 135 7.24 -16.43 -3.46
C PRO A 135 6.80 -14.96 -3.42
N ALA A 136 6.95 -14.33 -2.26
CA ALA A 136 6.88 -12.88 -2.14
C ALA A 136 7.97 -12.22 -3.01
N PHE A 137 7.66 -11.05 -3.59
CA PHE A 137 8.63 -10.31 -4.41
C PHE A 137 8.50 -8.81 -4.23
N THR A 138 9.58 -8.08 -4.48
CA THR A 138 9.63 -6.63 -4.28
C THR A 138 9.42 -5.89 -5.59
N ILE A 139 8.54 -4.90 -5.58
CA ILE A 139 8.47 -3.85 -6.61
C ILE A 139 9.11 -2.58 -6.09
N THR A 140 9.72 -1.80 -6.98
CA THR A 140 10.28 -0.49 -6.64
C THR A 140 9.80 0.56 -7.64
N ALA A 141 9.16 1.62 -7.13
CA ALA A 141 8.75 2.77 -7.91
C ALA A 141 9.76 3.91 -7.75
N THR A 142 10.08 4.62 -8.82
CA THR A 142 10.93 5.83 -8.80
C THR A 142 10.29 6.94 -9.61
N GLY A 143 10.49 8.19 -9.21
CA GLY A 143 9.87 9.32 -9.89
C GLY A 143 10.54 10.65 -9.59
N PRO A 144 10.34 11.66 -10.45
CA PRO A 144 10.84 13.00 -10.20
C PRO A 144 10.08 13.64 -9.03
N SER A 145 10.82 14.23 -8.08
CA SER A 145 10.23 15.05 -7.03
C SER A 145 9.92 16.45 -7.53
N PRO A 146 8.74 17.02 -7.22
CA PRO A 146 8.54 18.46 -7.35
C PRO A 146 9.47 19.20 -6.38
N ALA A 147 9.75 20.45 -6.69
CA ALA A 147 10.53 21.33 -5.85
C ALA A 147 9.60 22.31 -5.12
N ALA A 148 9.91 22.63 -3.87
CA ALA A 148 9.20 23.62 -3.07
C ALA A 148 10.16 24.60 -2.42
N THR A 149 9.79 25.88 -2.40
CA THR A 149 10.62 26.95 -1.85
C THR A 149 10.26 27.19 -0.40
N LEU A 150 11.26 27.19 0.49
CA LEU A 150 11.04 27.44 1.92
C LEU A 150 10.74 28.91 2.17
N THR A 151 9.60 29.20 2.80
CA THR A 151 9.07 30.56 2.96
C THR A 151 9.29 31.13 4.36
N SER A 152 9.58 30.30 5.37
CA SER A 152 9.73 30.73 6.76
C SER A 152 10.83 29.95 7.50
N ALA A 153 11.54 30.65 8.39
CA ALA A 153 12.51 30.02 9.29
C ALA A 153 11.77 29.16 10.34
N GLY A 154 12.43 28.12 10.84
CA GLY A 154 11.85 27.15 11.77
C GLY A 154 12.12 25.72 11.33
N THR A 155 11.18 24.81 11.55
CA THR A 155 11.28 23.41 11.09
C THR A 155 10.27 23.16 9.98
N ALA A 156 10.74 22.86 8.78
CA ALA A 156 9.90 22.36 7.69
C ALA A 156 9.72 20.84 7.88
N THR A 157 8.49 20.38 8.05
CA THR A 157 8.17 18.97 8.29
C THR A 157 7.51 18.40 7.04
N LEU A 158 8.09 17.33 6.51
CA LEU A 158 7.54 16.57 5.39
C LEU A 158 6.67 15.44 5.93
N THR A 159 5.40 15.42 5.57
CA THR A 159 4.42 14.44 6.06
C THR A 159 3.70 13.79 4.88
N ALA A 160 3.64 12.45 4.82
CA ALA A 160 2.86 11.76 3.80
C ALA A 160 1.35 12.00 4.03
N THR A 161 0.59 12.20 2.95
CA THR A 161 -0.85 12.50 3.05
C THR A 161 -1.73 11.52 2.28
N THR A 162 -1.33 11.15 1.07
CA THR A 162 -2.12 10.26 0.21
C THR A 162 -1.23 9.28 -0.54
N VAL A 163 -1.79 8.13 -0.88
CA VAL A 163 -1.13 7.13 -1.73
C VAL A 163 -2.19 6.46 -2.61
N ASN A 164 -1.91 6.38 -3.90
CA ASN A 164 -2.75 5.68 -4.87
C ASN A 164 -1.85 4.90 -5.82
N ALA A 165 -2.25 3.70 -6.22
CA ALA A 165 -1.50 2.91 -7.18
C ALA A 165 -2.33 2.57 -8.42
N VAL A 166 -1.66 2.45 -9.56
CA VAL A 166 -2.21 1.92 -10.80
C VAL A 166 -1.25 0.85 -11.29
N PHE A 167 -1.70 -0.40 -11.34
CA PHE A 167 -0.90 -1.54 -11.78
C PHE A 167 -1.51 -2.20 -13.02
N ASP A 168 -0.67 -2.47 -14.00
CA ASP A 168 -0.98 -3.13 -15.26
C ASP A 168 -0.15 -4.42 -15.36
N PRO A 169 -0.64 -5.53 -14.78
CA PRO A 169 -0.01 -6.83 -14.94
C PRO A 169 -0.20 -7.33 -16.38
N LYS A 170 0.85 -7.90 -16.96
CA LYS A 170 0.87 -8.39 -18.34
C LYS A 170 1.29 -9.83 -18.43
N ASN A 171 0.72 -10.55 -19.38
CA ASN A 171 1.11 -11.91 -19.74
C ASN A 171 2.39 -11.94 -20.61
N ALA A 172 2.83 -13.14 -20.99
CA ALA A 172 4.02 -13.34 -21.82
C ALA A 172 3.96 -12.65 -23.19
N SER A 173 2.76 -12.38 -23.73
CA SER A 173 2.57 -11.65 -24.98
C SER A 173 2.54 -10.12 -24.80
N GLY A 174 2.72 -9.61 -23.57
CA GLY A 174 2.67 -8.19 -23.26
C GLY A 174 1.25 -7.61 -23.20
N THR A 175 0.23 -8.46 -23.14
CA THR A 175 -1.18 -8.07 -23.04
C THR A 175 -1.59 -7.96 -21.58
N SER A 176 -2.30 -6.87 -21.24
CA SER A 176 -2.85 -6.65 -19.90
C SER A 176 -3.81 -7.78 -19.48
N VAL A 177 -3.58 -8.36 -18.32
CA VAL A 177 -4.44 -9.42 -17.75
C VAL A 177 -5.52 -8.87 -16.81
N LEU A 178 -5.47 -7.57 -16.51
CA LEU A 178 -6.51 -6.84 -15.78
C LEU A 178 -7.17 -5.77 -16.67
N PRO A 179 -8.51 -5.66 -16.67
CA PRO A 179 -9.22 -4.55 -17.29
C PRO A 179 -8.81 -3.20 -16.68
N VAL A 180 -8.76 -2.13 -17.48
CA VAL A 180 -8.32 -0.78 -17.06
C VAL A 180 -9.04 -0.28 -15.79
N ALA A 181 -10.34 -0.58 -15.65
CA ALA A 181 -11.11 -0.20 -14.47
C ALA A 181 -10.60 -0.85 -13.17
N LYS A 182 -10.00 -2.04 -13.25
CA LYS A 182 -9.44 -2.80 -12.12
C LYS A 182 -7.92 -2.62 -11.95
N GLN A 183 -7.28 -1.81 -12.79
CA GLN A 183 -5.86 -1.48 -12.63
C GLN A 183 -5.64 -0.45 -11.51
N LYS A 184 -6.65 0.35 -11.17
CA LYS A 184 -6.58 1.31 -10.08
C LYS A 184 -6.72 0.60 -8.74
N ILE A 185 -5.66 0.63 -7.94
CA ILE A 185 -5.61 0.03 -6.61
C ILE A 185 -5.72 1.17 -5.58
N PRO A 186 -6.89 1.35 -4.94
CA PRO A 186 -7.03 2.31 -3.87
C PRO A 186 -6.22 1.84 -2.66
N CYS A 187 -5.39 2.74 -2.14
CA CYS A 187 -4.56 2.51 -0.97
C CYS A 187 -4.82 3.61 0.05
N SER A 188 -4.66 3.29 1.34
CA SER A 188 -4.77 4.23 2.43
C SER A 188 -3.76 3.89 3.52
N PHE A 189 -3.18 4.91 4.14
CA PHE A 189 -2.38 4.74 5.35
C PHE A 189 -3.25 4.29 6.52
N ASN A 190 -2.69 3.51 7.43
CA ASN A 190 -3.45 3.05 8.58
C ASN A 190 -3.67 4.19 9.60
N ALA A 191 -4.82 4.16 10.27
CA ALA A 191 -5.17 5.20 11.22
C ALA A 191 -4.25 5.16 12.46
N GLY A 192 -3.63 6.29 12.80
CA GLY A 192 -2.75 6.44 13.96
C GLY A 192 -1.26 6.29 13.66
N ASP A 193 -0.88 5.98 12.42
CA ASP A 193 0.53 5.87 12.03
C ASP A 193 1.22 7.23 11.98
N ASN A 194 2.52 7.24 12.33
CA ASN A 194 3.36 8.42 12.18
C ASN A 194 3.77 8.58 10.71
N LEU A 195 3.14 9.52 10.02
CA LEU A 195 3.39 9.81 8.59
C LEU A 195 4.49 10.85 8.36
N VAL A 196 5.20 11.29 9.40
CA VAL A 196 6.31 12.24 9.27
C VAL A 196 7.52 11.54 8.65
N LEU A 197 7.92 11.97 7.45
CA LEU A 197 9.03 11.39 6.69
C LEU A 197 10.37 12.08 6.98
N ALA A 198 10.37 13.40 7.17
CA ALA A 198 11.57 14.18 7.43
C ALA A 198 11.27 15.49 8.16
N LYS A 199 12.28 16.03 8.84
CA LYS A 199 12.27 17.37 9.43
C LYS A 199 13.52 18.11 8.99
N ILE A 200 13.33 19.24 8.32
CA ILE A 200 14.40 20.08 7.79
C ILE A 200 14.46 21.36 8.62
N PRO A 201 15.53 21.60 9.38
CA PRO A 201 15.75 22.88 10.04
C PRO A 201 16.04 23.98 8.99
N VAL A 202 15.27 25.06 9.08
CA VAL A 202 15.32 26.21 8.18
C VAL A 202 15.82 27.44 8.95
N THR A 203 16.97 27.96 8.54
CA THR A 203 17.54 29.18 9.10
C THR A 203 17.02 30.41 8.35
N ALA A 204 16.90 31.54 9.05
CA ALA A 204 16.51 32.79 8.41
C ALA A 204 17.55 33.17 7.34
N GLY A 205 17.08 33.47 6.12
CA GLY A 205 17.93 34.07 5.11
C GLY A 205 18.51 35.37 5.66
N SER A 206 19.80 35.62 5.47
CA SER A 206 20.41 36.88 5.86
C SER A 206 19.73 38.00 5.06
N THR A 207 18.85 38.77 5.71
CA THR A 207 18.42 40.06 5.17
C THR A 207 19.70 40.83 4.88
N PRO A 208 19.97 41.30 3.64
CA PRO A 208 21.14 42.13 3.40
C PRO A 208 21.01 43.33 4.34
N THR A 209 21.97 43.47 5.26
CA THR A 209 22.12 44.68 6.06
C THR A 209 22.09 45.84 5.07
N PRO A 210 21.19 46.84 5.20
CA PRO A 210 21.20 47.97 4.29
C PRO A 210 22.59 48.58 4.36
N VAL A 211 23.35 48.47 3.27
CA VAL A 211 24.67 49.10 3.17
C VAL A 211 24.38 50.59 3.30
N ALA A 212 24.83 51.18 4.41
CA ALA A 212 24.77 52.61 4.61
C ALA A 212 25.46 53.26 3.41
N THR A 213 24.69 53.93 2.57
CA THR A 213 25.22 54.71 1.46
C THR A 213 26.14 55.76 2.10
N PRO A 214 27.45 55.80 1.80
CA PRO A 214 28.30 56.82 2.38
C PRO A 214 27.79 58.18 1.91
N LYS A 215 27.34 59.00 2.86
CA LYS A 215 26.96 60.39 2.64
C LYS A 215 28.22 61.16 2.25
N VAL A 216 28.51 61.21 0.95
CA VAL A 216 29.57 62.08 0.43
C VAL A 216 29.06 63.52 0.56
N THR A 217 29.67 64.28 1.46
CA THR A 217 29.49 65.73 1.53
C THR A 217 30.39 66.32 0.45
N PRO A 218 29.86 66.93 -0.63
CA PRO A 218 30.72 67.49 -1.67
C PRO A 218 31.41 68.75 -1.15
N THR A 219 32.73 68.70 -1.07
CA THR A 219 33.60 69.88 -0.90
C THR A 219 33.63 70.63 -2.24
N PRO A 220 33.39 71.95 -2.28
CA PRO A 220 33.36 72.69 -3.54
C PRO A 220 34.78 72.82 -4.10
N VAL A 221 35.05 72.15 -5.22
CA VAL A 221 36.23 72.39 -6.04
C VAL A 221 35.84 73.34 -7.17
N ALA A 222 36.47 74.50 -7.23
CA ALA A 222 36.32 75.45 -8.32
C ALA A 222 36.96 74.87 -9.58
N THR A 223 36.17 74.59 -10.61
CA THR A 223 36.66 74.26 -11.96
C THR A 223 36.45 75.43 -12.91
N PRO A 224 37.40 75.67 -13.85
CA PRO A 224 37.43 76.86 -14.67
C PRO A 224 36.37 76.82 -15.77
N LYS A 225 35.84 78.01 -16.07
CA LYS A 225 34.94 78.33 -17.18
C LYS A 225 35.57 77.91 -18.51
N VAL A 226 34.94 76.96 -19.21
CA VAL A 226 35.15 76.73 -20.64
C VAL A 226 33.80 76.82 -21.33
N THR A 227 33.71 77.73 -22.29
CA THR A 227 32.52 78.07 -23.07
C THR A 227 32.42 77.14 -24.29
N PRO A 228 31.36 76.32 -24.44
CA PRO A 228 31.06 75.66 -25.70
C PRO A 228 30.05 76.48 -26.52
N THR A 229 30.42 76.74 -27.76
CA THR A 229 29.67 77.37 -28.86
C THR A 229 28.46 76.50 -29.27
N PRO A 230 27.29 77.07 -29.62
CA PRO A 230 26.09 76.29 -29.89
C PRO A 230 26.15 75.61 -31.27
N VAL A 231 25.91 74.30 -31.31
CA VAL A 231 25.60 73.54 -32.53
C VAL A 231 24.14 73.13 -32.48
N ALA A 232 23.37 73.56 -33.47
CA ALA A 232 21.95 73.26 -33.60
C ALA A 232 21.74 71.82 -34.09
N THR A 233 20.77 71.11 -33.49
CA THR A 233 20.17 69.90 -34.09
C THR A 233 18.69 69.78 -33.67
N PRO A 234 17.86 69.14 -34.51
CA PRO A 234 16.49 69.59 -34.78
C PRO A 234 15.42 69.08 -33.81
N LYS A 235 14.39 69.91 -33.66
CA LYS A 235 13.16 69.66 -32.91
C LYS A 235 12.33 68.56 -33.60
N VAL A 236 12.23 67.39 -32.96
CA VAL A 236 11.18 66.41 -33.28
C VAL A 236 10.08 66.55 -32.25
N THR A 237 8.86 66.82 -32.70
CA THR A 237 7.66 67.01 -31.87
C THR A 237 6.84 65.72 -31.91
N PRO A 238 6.69 64.96 -30.82
CA PRO A 238 5.70 63.91 -30.73
C PRO A 238 4.36 64.51 -30.26
N THR A 239 3.33 64.30 -31.07
CA THR A 239 1.93 64.61 -30.80
C THR A 239 1.41 63.74 -29.65
N PRO A 240 0.75 64.26 -28.61
CA PRO A 240 0.22 63.44 -27.52
C PRO A 240 -1.03 62.68 -27.97
N VAL A 241 -0.99 61.35 -27.87
CA VAL A 241 -2.17 60.47 -27.97
C VAL A 241 -2.87 60.47 -26.61
N ALA A 242 -4.16 60.80 -26.60
CA ALA A 242 -4.98 60.81 -25.39
C ALA A 242 -5.27 59.38 -24.90
N THR A 243 -4.81 59.04 -23.70
CA THR A 243 -5.26 57.86 -22.95
C THR A 243 -6.51 58.19 -22.13
N PRO A 244 -7.58 57.37 -22.18
CA PRO A 244 -8.80 57.62 -21.43
C PRO A 244 -8.59 57.39 -19.93
N LYS A 245 -8.91 58.42 -19.14
CA LYS A 245 -8.90 58.40 -17.68
C LYS A 245 -10.09 57.59 -17.15
N VAL A 246 -9.84 56.36 -16.70
CA VAL A 246 -10.82 55.61 -15.90
C VAL A 246 -10.73 56.12 -14.47
N THR A 247 -11.83 56.69 -13.97
CA THR A 247 -11.94 57.18 -12.59
C THR A 247 -12.57 56.06 -11.76
N PRO A 248 -11.88 55.45 -10.78
CA PRO A 248 -12.49 54.46 -9.91
C PRO A 248 -13.43 55.14 -8.90
N THR A 249 -14.68 54.74 -8.91
CA THR A 249 -15.70 55.10 -7.92
C THR A 249 -15.39 54.36 -6.61
N PRO A 250 -15.32 55.03 -5.44
CA PRO A 250 -15.02 54.37 -4.17
C PRO A 250 -16.20 53.50 -3.72
N VAL A 251 -15.95 52.21 -3.50
CA VAL A 251 -16.87 51.27 -2.86
C VAL A 251 -16.72 51.40 -1.35
N ALA A 252 -17.81 51.67 -0.64
CA ALA A 252 -17.83 51.82 0.81
C ALA A 252 -17.57 50.48 1.51
N THR A 253 -16.54 50.43 2.36
CA THR A 253 -16.28 49.32 3.29
C THR A 253 -17.18 49.44 4.52
N PRO A 254 -17.89 48.36 4.94
CA PRO A 254 -18.67 48.38 6.16
C PRO A 254 -17.75 48.40 7.39
N LYS A 255 -17.94 49.40 8.24
CA LYS A 255 -17.25 49.58 9.53
C LYS A 255 -17.79 48.58 10.55
N VAL A 256 -17.02 47.55 10.86
CA VAL A 256 -17.31 46.66 11.99
C VAL A 256 -16.88 47.35 13.28
N THR A 257 -17.85 47.67 14.13
CA THR A 257 -17.62 48.28 15.45
C THR A 257 -17.49 47.13 16.46
N PRO A 258 -16.37 46.98 17.18
CA PRO A 258 -16.21 45.93 18.17
C PRO A 258 -17.05 46.26 19.41
N THR A 259 -17.99 45.38 19.74
CA THR A 259 -18.75 45.41 21.00
C THR A 259 -17.84 44.92 22.14
N PRO A 260 -17.68 45.65 23.25
CA PRO A 260 -16.81 45.22 24.35
C PRO A 260 -17.43 44.01 25.07
N VAL A 261 -16.71 42.89 25.07
CA VAL A 261 -17.04 41.69 25.86
C VAL A 261 -16.57 41.93 27.29
N ALA A 262 -17.51 41.86 28.24
CA ALA A 262 -17.22 42.00 29.67
C ALA A 262 -16.35 40.85 30.17
N THR A 263 -15.22 41.19 30.79
CA THR A 263 -14.35 40.27 31.52
C THR A 263 -15.02 39.84 32.83
N PRO A 264 -15.25 38.55 33.08
CA PRO A 264 -15.75 38.11 34.37
C PRO A 264 -14.65 38.22 35.42
N LYS A 265 -14.93 38.97 36.49
CA LYS A 265 -14.10 39.08 37.70
C LYS A 265 -14.12 37.75 38.44
N VAL A 266 -13.02 37.02 38.39
CA VAL A 266 -12.81 35.80 39.18
C VAL A 266 -12.59 36.21 40.64
N THR A 267 -13.56 35.90 41.50
CA THR A 267 -13.42 36.02 42.95
C THR A 267 -12.95 34.65 43.46
N PRO A 268 -11.83 34.55 44.21
CA PRO A 268 -11.35 33.26 44.70
C PRO A 268 -12.24 32.78 45.84
N THR A 269 -12.99 31.71 45.59
CA THR A 269 -13.73 30.96 46.63
C THR A 269 -12.75 29.98 47.29
N PRO A 270 -12.72 29.87 48.64
CA PRO A 270 -11.77 28.99 49.33
C PRO A 270 -12.02 27.52 48.98
N VAL A 271 -10.95 26.82 48.63
CA VAL A 271 -10.92 25.39 48.32
C VAL A 271 -11.14 24.60 49.62
N ALA A 272 -12.29 23.95 49.73
CA ALA A 272 -12.49 22.87 50.69
C ALA A 272 -11.86 21.58 50.13
N THR A 273 -10.99 20.97 50.91
CA THR A 273 -10.36 19.67 50.65
C THR A 273 -11.44 18.58 50.47
N PRO A 274 -11.54 17.91 49.31
CA PRO A 274 -12.49 16.82 49.13
C PRO A 274 -11.97 15.56 49.82
N LYS A 275 -12.77 15.07 50.77
CA LYS A 275 -12.67 13.72 51.34
C LYS A 275 -12.99 12.70 50.24
N VAL A 276 -12.02 11.85 49.92
CA VAL A 276 -12.15 10.76 48.94
C VAL A 276 -13.28 9.83 49.36
N THR A 277 -14.36 9.79 48.56
CA THR A 277 -15.40 8.78 48.63
C THR A 277 -15.35 8.01 47.31
N PRO A 278 -15.18 6.67 47.33
CA PRO A 278 -15.04 5.89 46.11
C PRO A 278 -16.36 5.86 45.34
N THR A 279 -16.38 6.43 44.13
CA THR A 279 -17.48 6.30 43.19
C THR A 279 -17.38 4.94 42.49
N PRO A 280 -18.44 4.12 42.43
CA PRO A 280 -18.45 2.87 41.66
C PRO A 280 -18.16 3.18 40.18
N GLY A 281 -17.18 2.49 39.61
CA GLY A 281 -16.81 2.62 38.20
C GLY A 281 -18.01 2.30 37.31
N GLY A 282 -18.33 3.23 36.40
CA GLY A 282 -19.27 2.96 35.32
C GLY A 282 -18.73 1.81 34.47
N THR A 283 -19.50 0.73 34.43
CA THR A 283 -19.30 -0.40 33.51
C THR A 283 -19.12 0.15 32.09
N PRO A 284 -18.09 -0.27 31.32
CA PRO A 284 -17.97 0.14 29.94
C PRO A 284 -19.26 -0.20 29.20
N SER A 285 -19.82 0.78 28.49
CA SER A 285 -20.94 0.56 27.57
C SER A 285 -20.57 -0.59 26.65
N PRO A 286 -21.41 -1.63 26.49
CA PRO A 286 -21.09 -2.75 25.62
C PRO A 286 -20.85 -2.22 24.22
N THR A 287 -19.69 -2.55 23.64
CA THR A 287 -19.42 -2.41 22.22
C THR A 287 -20.63 -2.99 21.46
N PRO A 288 -21.24 -2.27 20.51
CA PRO A 288 -22.34 -2.81 19.71
C PRO A 288 -21.88 -4.15 19.14
N ALA A 289 -22.68 -5.20 19.35
CA ALA A 289 -22.39 -6.52 18.80
C ALA A 289 -22.13 -6.38 17.29
N PRO A 290 -21.09 -7.01 16.72
CA PRO A 290 -20.88 -6.99 15.29
C PRO A 290 -22.15 -7.48 14.60
N ASN A 291 -22.58 -6.79 13.56
CA ASN A 291 -23.75 -7.15 12.77
C ASN A 291 -23.40 -8.41 11.94
N ILE A 292 -23.37 -9.56 12.60
CA ILE A 292 -23.05 -10.85 11.99
C ILE A 292 -24.34 -11.38 11.37
N THR A 293 -24.30 -11.62 10.06
CA THR A 293 -25.40 -12.23 9.31
C THR A 293 -24.98 -13.65 8.94
N HIS A 294 -25.80 -14.62 9.33
CA HIS A 294 -25.58 -16.02 8.98
C HIS A 294 -26.14 -16.29 7.58
N ILE A 295 -25.33 -16.85 6.69
CA ILE A 295 -25.71 -17.13 5.30
C ILE A 295 -25.28 -18.55 4.95
N ASN A 296 -26.21 -19.35 4.45
CA ASN A 296 -25.92 -20.69 3.96
C ASN A 296 -25.95 -20.70 2.44
N PHE A 297 -25.04 -21.46 1.84
CA PHE A 297 -24.94 -21.67 0.41
C PHE A 297 -24.96 -23.15 0.09
N ASP A 298 -25.76 -23.51 -0.90
CA ASP A 298 -25.58 -24.76 -1.63
C ASP A 298 -24.41 -24.60 -2.60
N ALA A 299 -23.47 -25.54 -2.55
CA ALA A 299 -22.25 -25.52 -3.35
C ALA A 299 -22.22 -26.75 -4.26
N THR A 300 -22.19 -26.51 -5.56
CA THR A 300 -21.94 -27.52 -6.59
C THR A 300 -20.81 -27.06 -7.48
N GLY A 301 -20.13 -27.96 -8.17
CA GLY A 301 -19.00 -27.52 -8.98
C GLY A 301 -18.23 -28.62 -9.66
N THR A 302 -17.02 -28.28 -10.08
CA THR A 302 -16.10 -29.19 -10.74
C THR A 302 -14.69 -29.06 -10.19
N ILE A 303 -13.98 -30.19 -10.18
CA ILE A 303 -12.57 -30.27 -9.84
C ILE A 303 -11.80 -30.82 -11.04
N GLY A 304 -10.65 -30.21 -11.34
CA GLY A 304 -9.73 -30.63 -12.39
C GLY A 304 -8.38 -31.01 -11.81
N LEU A 305 -7.87 -32.18 -12.21
CA LEU A 305 -6.56 -32.71 -11.82
C LEU A 305 -5.74 -32.98 -13.09
N PRO A 306 -5.02 -31.98 -13.63
CA PRO A 306 -4.32 -32.13 -14.91
C PRO A 306 -3.25 -33.22 -14.92
N THR A 307 -2.60 -33.48 -13.77
CA THR A 307 -1.55 -34.50 -13.62
C THR A 307 -2.01 -35.90 -13.99
N VAL A 308 -3.30 -36.19 -13.82
CA VAL A 308 -3.93 -37.47 -14.15
C VAL A 308 -5.00 -37.32 -15.23
N ASN A 309 -5.01 -36.20 -15.97
CA ASN A 309 -6.08 -35.85 -16.91
C ASN A 309 -7.48 -36.09 -16.30
N GLY A 310 -7.64 -35.70 -15.04
CA GLY A 310 -8.79 -36.03 -14.21
C GLY A 310 -9.79 -34.90 -14.11
N SER A 311 -11.08 -35.25 -14.12
CA SER A 311 -12.16 -34.32 -13.80
C SER A 311 -13.23 -34.99 -12.93
N GLY A 312 -13.78 -34.23 -12.00
CA GLY A 312 -14.82 -34.69 -11.08
C GLY A 312 -15.88 -33.63 -10.85
N LYS A 313 -17.07 -34.06 -10.44
CA LYS A 313 -18.12 -33.16 -9.96
C LYS A 313 -18.00 -33.04 -8.45
N VAL A 314 -18.12 -31.82 -7.93
CA VAL A 314 -18.11 -31.50 -6.51
C VAL A 314 -19.54 -31.17 -6.09
N GLY A 315 -19.96 -31.73 -4.95
CA GLY A 315 -21.28 -31.49 -4.38
C GLY A 315 -22.37 -32.51 -4.78
N PRO A 316 -23.62 -32.29 -4.33
CA PRO A 316 -24.07 -31.11 -3.57
C PRO A 316 -23.45 -31.07 -2.17
N GLY A 317 -22.85 -29.92 -1.82
CA GLY A 317 -22.32 -29.62 -0.49
C GLY A 317 -22.92 -28.33 0.05
N THR A 318 -22.61 -28.02 1.30
CA THR A 318 -23.13 -26.83 2.00
C THR A 318 -21.98 -26.00 2.54
N ILE A 319 -22.06 -24.68 2.37
CA ILE A 319 -21.14 -23.72 2.98
C ILE A 319 -21.95 -22.78 3.86
N SER A 320 -21.64 -22.76 5.14
CA SER A 320 -22.30 -21.93 6.14
C SER A 320 -21.34 -20.84 6.59
N THR A 321 -21.71 -19.57 6.46
CA THR A 321 -20.85 -18.43 6.77
C THR A 321 -21.51 -17.44 7.72
N ASP A 322 -20.69 -16.85 8.57
CA ASP A 322 -21.01 -15.73 9.45
C ASP A 322 -20.33 -14.48 8.89
N VAL A 323 -21.12 -13.58 8.31
CA VAL A 323 -20.64 -12.42 7.55
C VAL A 323 -20.79 -11.14 8.37
N ASN A 324 -19.70 -10.39 8.55
CA ASN A 324 -19.74 -9.03 9.08
C ASN A 324 -19.94 -8.02 7.95
N LEU A 325 -21.19 -7.59 7.74
CA LEU A 325 -21.56 -6.71 6.63
C LEU A 325 -20.91 -5.30 6.67
N LYS A 326 -20.41 -4.86 7.84
CA LYS A 326 -19.75 -3.55 7.98
C LYS A 326 -18.27 -3.60 7.56
N GLY A 327 -17.63 -4.76 7.72
CA GLY A 327 -16.21 -4.97 7.43
C GLY A 327 -15.94 -5.87 6.21
N GLY A 328 -16.97 -6.53 5.66
CA GLY A 328 -16.86 -7.48 4.56
C GLY A 328 -16.29 -8.84 4.97
N SER A 329 -15.72 -8.97 6.16
CA SER A 329 -15.06 -10.19 6.60
C SER A 329 -16.07 -11.26 6.98
N PHE A 330 -15.77 -12.51 6.65
CA PHE A 330 -16.60 -13.63 7.06
C PHE A 330 -15.77 -14.85 7.47
N THR A 331 -16.38 -15.67 8.31
CA THR A 331 -15.87 -16.98 8.70
C THR A 331 -16.91 -18.04 8.39
N GLY A 332 -16.51 -19.29 8.14
CA GLY A 332 -17.49 -20.31 7.81
C GLY A 332 -17.00 -21.74 7.84
N LYS A 333 -17.93 -22.66 7.64
CA LYS A 333 -17.68 -24.09 7.54
C LYS A 333 -18.28 -24.64 6.26
N SER A 334 -17.55 -25.54 5.64
CA SER A 334 -17.93 -26.22 4.42
C SER A 334 -18.05 -27.72 4.69
N THR A 335 -19.07 -28.34 4.12
CA THR A 335 -19.30 -29.78 4.18
C THR A 335 -19.56 -30.27 2.76
N PHE A 336 -18.70 -31.16 2.29
CA PHE A 336 -18.82 -31.76 0.96
C PHE A 336 -18.88 -33.28 1.09
N PRO A 337 -19.71 -33.95 0.27
CA PRO A 337 -19.68 -35.41 0.16
C PRO A 337 -18.38 -35.88 -0.52
N ASP A 338 -18.17 -37.19 -0.51
CA ASP A 338 -17.05 -37.79 -1.24
C ASP A 338 -17.13 -37.45 -2.73
N ILE A 339 -16.01 -36.99 -3.29
CA ILE A 339 -15.88 -36.49 -4.65
C ILE A 339 -15.41 -37.64 -5.53
N THR A 340 -16.15 -37.93 -6.60
CA THR A 340 -15.73 -38.92 -7.60
C THR A 340 -15.03 -38.23 -8.77
N VAL A 341 -13.75 -38.54 -8.97
CA VAL A 341 -12.91 -38.04 -10.06
C VAL A 341 -12.68 -39.15 -11.07
N LYS A 342 -13.01 -38.90 -12.33
CA LYS A 342 -12.63 -39.76 -13.46
C LYS A 342 -11.30 -39.26 -14.01
N ALA A 343 -10.30 -40.13 -14.07
CA ALA A 343 -8.95 -39.79 -14.45
C ALA A 343 -8.33 -40.84 -15.38
N SER A 344 -7.21 -40.51 -16.02
CA SER A 344 -6.41 -41.43 -16.83
C SER A 344 -4.98 -41.50 -16.30
N LEU A 345 -4.62 -42.58 -15.60
CA LEU A 345 -3.25 -42.80 -15.14
C LEU A 345 -2.35 -43.12 -16.34
N PHE A 346 -1.16 -42.50 -16.38
CA PHE A 346 -0.19 -42.63 -17.49
C PHE A 346 -0.74 -42.28 -18.88
N GLY A 347 -1.87 -41.58 -18.95
CA GLY A 347 -2.52 -41.17 -20.20
C GLY A 347 -3.36 -42.24 -20.90
N PHE A 348 -3.28 -43.51 -20.50
CA PHE A 348 -4.01 -44.62 -21.15
C PHE A 348 -4.80 -45.52 -20.21
N ILE A 349 -4.65 -45.40 -18.88
CA ILE A 349 -5.34 -46.25 -17.91
C ILE A 349 -6.56 -45.50 -17.35
N PRO A 350 -7.80 -45.82 -17.77
CA PRO A 350 -8.99 -45.19 -17.21
C PRO A 350 -9.15 -45.59 -15.75
N THR A 351 -9.29 -44.58 -14.89
CA THR A 351 -9.38 -44.74 -13.45
C THR A 351 -10.51 -43.92 -12.85
N THR A 352 -11.12 -44.45 -11.80
CA THR A 352 -12.09 -43.73 -10.98
C THR A 352 -11.53 -43.61 -9.57
N ILE A 353 -11.42 -42.39 -9.09
CA ILE A 353 -10.88 -42.06 -7.77
C ILE A 353 -12.02 -41.50 -6.94
N VAL A 354 -12.18 -42.02 -5.74
CA VAL A 354 -13.11 -41.46 -4.75
C VAL A 354 -12.27 -40.76 -3.69
N SER A 355 -12.46 -39.45 -3.57
CA SER A 355 -11.70 -38.59 -2.67
C SER A 355 -12.60 -38.04 -1.56
N SER A 356 -12.10 -37.99 -0.33
CA SER A 356 -12.77 -37.32 0.78
C SER A 356 -12.21 -35.92 0.98
N PHE A 357 -13.07 -35.00 1.40
CA PHE A 357 -12.69 -33.63 1.75
C PHE A 357 -12.87 -33.43 3.25
N THR A 358 -11.84 -32.96 3.96
CA THR A 358 -11.92 -32.64 5.40
C THR A 358 -11.35 -31.25 5.64
N GLN A 359 -12.20 -30.28 5.94
CA GLN A 359 -11.79 -28.92 6.28
C GLN A 359 -10.99 -28.89 7.59
N LEU A 360 -9.95 -28.06 7.62
CA LEU A 360 -9.08 -27.80 8.76
C LEU A 360 -9.15 -26.33 9.16
N GLY A 361 -9.70 -26.07 10.35
CA GLY A 361 -10.00 -24.71 10.80
C GLY A 361 -11.22 -24.11 10.09
N ASP A 362 -11.54 -22.86 10.41
CA ASP A 362 -12.65 -22.16 9.76
C ASP A 362 -12.19 -21.58 8.41
N LEU A 363 -13.09 -21.60 7.43
CA LEU A 363 -12.95 -20.89 6.17
C LEU A 363 -13.03 -19.41 6.49
N THR A 364 -12.10 -18.61 5.98
CA THR A 364 -12.08 -17.16 6.21
C THR A 364 -12.13 -16.43 4.90
N GLY A 365 -12.75 -15.26 4.84
CA GLY A 365 -12.80 -14.52 3.58
C GLY A 365 -13.19 -13.07 3.72
N GLN A 366 -13.18 -12.38 2.59
CA GLN A 366 -13.52 -10.97 2.46
C GLN A 366 -14.44 -10.72 1.27
N LEU A 367 -15.49 -9.94 1.51
CA LEU A 367 -16.34 -9.38 0.47
C LEU A 367 -15.72 -8.07 -0.04
N ALA A 368 -15.68 -7.91 -1.36
CA ALA A 368 -15.30 -6.64 -1.97
C ALA A 368 -16.31 -5.54 -1.62
N PRO A 369 -15.93 -4.25 -1.66
CA PRO A 369 -16.84 -3.13 -1.44
C PRO A 369 -18.09 -3.23 -2.33
N GLY A 370 -19.28 -3.16 -1.69
CA GLY A 370 -20.56 -3.35 -2.38
C GLY A 370 -20.98 -4.82 -2.56
N ALA A 371 -20.24 -5.77 -1.99
CA ALA A 371 -20.54 -7.20 -1.94
C ALA A 371 -20.78 -7.86 -3.31
N LYS A 372 -20.03 -7.42 -4.32
CA LYS A 372 -20.15 -7.89 -5.72
C LYS A 372 -19.11 -8.94 -6.12
N ASP A 373 -18.03 -9.03 -5.35
CA ASP A 373 -16.93 -9.96 -5.55
C ASP A 373 -16.54 -10.52 -4.16
N VAL A 374 -15.94 -11.70 -4.11
CA VAL A 374 -15.56 -12.38 -2.87
C VAL A 374 -14.21 -13.10 -3.02
N THR A 375 -13.45 -13.13 -1.93
CA THR A 375 -12.30 -14.01 -1.73
C THR A 375 -12.48 -14.83 -0.46
N ALA A 376 -12.03 -16.08 -0.49
CA ALA A 376 -12.08 -17.00 0.64
C ALA A 376 -10.88 -17.93 0.66
N ASP A 377 -10.34 -18.13 1.84
CA ASP A 377 -9.22 -19.01 2.13
C ASP A 377 -9.73 -20.19 2.95
N LEU A 378 -9.34 -21.37 2.51
CA LEU A 378 -9.74 -22.63 3.12
C LEU A 378 -8.53 -23.54 3.20
N LYS A 379 -8.31 -24.14 4.37
CA LYS A 379 -7.35 -25.23 4.52
C LYS A 379 -8.11 -26.54 4.65
N ALA A 380 -7.65 -27.56 3.94
CA ALA A 380 -8.30 -28.87 3.97
C ALA A 380 -7.30 -30.01 3.76
N ASN A 381 -7.59 -31.16 4.35
CA ASN A 381 -6.97 -32.42 3.98
C ASN A 381 -7.80 -33.10 2.90
N LEU A 382 -7.15 -33.49 1.82
CA LEU A 382 -7.76 -34.29 0.76
C LEU A 382 -7.37 -35.75 1.00
N GLY A 383 -8.37 -36.61 1.17
CA GLY A 383 -8.20 -38.05 1.33
C GLY A 383 -8.50 -38.78 0.04
N VAL A 384 -7.84 -39.92 -0.19
CA VAL A 384 -8.15 -40.86 -1.27
C VAL A 384 -8.75 -42.11 -0.64
N LYS A 385 -10.06 -42.30 -0.80
CA LYS A 385 -10.79 -43.44 -0.23
C LYS A 385 -10.71 -44.68 -1.08
N SER A 386 -10.72 -44.54 -2.41
CA SER A 386 -10.53 -45.68 -3.31
C SER A 386 -10.01 -45.24 -4.68
N VAL A 387 -9.26 -46.12 -5.33
CA VAL A 387 -8.82 -45.99 -6.73
C VAL A 387 -9.22 -47.26 -7.47
N LYS A 388 -9.99 -47.12 -8.54
CA LYS A 388 -10.41 -48.24 -9.40
C LYS A 388 -9.73 -48.10 -10.75
N ALA A 389 -8.85 -49.04 -11.10
CA ALA A 389 -8.15 -49.12 -12.39
C ALA A 389 -8.05 -50.59 -12.80
N PHE A 390 -8.67 -50.98 -13.92
CA PHE A 390 -8.75 -52.39 -14.40
C PHE A 390 -9.17 -53.42 -13.32
N GLY A 391 -9.92 -52.98 -12.31
CA GLY A 391 -10.18 -53.69 -11.06
C GLY A 391 -10.16 -52.72 -9.88
N VAL A 392 -10.44 -53.21 -8.67
CA VAL A 392 -10.29 -52.40 -7.44
C VAL A 392 -8.84 -52.52 -6.99
N LEU A 393 -8.06 -51.43 -7.05
CA LEU A 393 -6.72 -51.40 -6.44
C LEU A 393 -6.92 -51.26 -4.93
N PRO A 394 -6.54 -52.25 -4.10
CA PRO A 394 -6.71 -52.15 -2.66
C PRO A 394 -5.73 -51.10 -2.12
N LEU A 395 -6.26 -49.97 -1.65
CA LEU A 395 -5.52 -49.11 -0.72
C LEU A 395 -5.40 -49.89 0.58
N THR A 396 -4.18 -50.08 1.10
CA THR A 396 -3.99 -50.93 2.30
C THR A 396 -4.49 -50.25 3.57
N SER A 397 -4.84 -48.97 3.51
CA SER A 397 -5.38 -48.17 4.60
C SER A 397 -6.36 -47.13 4.06
N GLY A 398 -7.57 -47.09 4.62
CA GLY A 398 -8.59 -46.07 4.31
C GLY A 398 -8.25 -44.65 4.79
N SER A 399 -7.00 -44.43 5.23
CA SER A 399 -6.48 -43.19 5.80
C SER A 399 -5.49 -42.49 4.86
N CYS A 400 -5.50 -42.80 3.56
CA CYS A 400 -4.67 -42.12 2.58
C CYS A 400 -5.10 -40.67 2.47
N THR A 401 -4.24 -39.72 2.88
CA THR A 401 -4.54 -38.28 2.88
C THR A 401 -3.33 -37.47 2.47
N THR A 402 -3.51 -36.20 2.14
CA THR A 402 -2.40 -35.26 1.98
C THR A 402 -1.55 -35.19 3.26
N ALA A 403 -0.22 -35.20 3.09
CA ALA A 403 0.75 -35.15 4.20
C ALA A 403 0.76 -33.78 4.89
N SER A 404 0.51 -32.72 4.11
CA SER A 404 0.30 -31.36 4.58
C SER A 404 -1.10 -30.89 4.19
N PRO A 405 -1.72 -29.99 4.97
CA PRO A 405 -2.96 -29.32 4.57
C PRO A 405 -2.81 -28.62 3.23
N VAL A 406 -3.82 -28.77 2.38
CA VAL A 406 -3.94 -28.04 1.11
C VAL A 406 -4.56 -26.67 1.42
N SER A 407 -3.90 -25.61 0.97
CA SER A 407 -4.47 -24.25 0.96
C SER A 407 -5.26 -24.06 -0.34
N ILE A 408 -6.52 -23.63 -0.22
CA ILE A 408 -7.43 -23.38 -1.34
C ILE A 408 -7.89 -21.92 -1.24
N HIS A 409 -7.42 -21.12 -2.18
CA HIS A 409 -7.77 -19.70 -2.31
C HIS A 409 -8.86 -19.55 -3.37
N LEU A 410 -10.11 -19.39 -2.94
CA LEU A 410 -11.28 -19.21 -3.79
C LEU A 410 -11.52 -17.73 -4.04
N ALA A 411 -11.67 -17.35 -5.30
CA ALA A 411 -12.04 -16.00 -5.69
C ALA A 411 -13.16 -16.01 -6.73
N SER A 412 -14.06 -15.02 -6.65
CA SER A 412 -15.00 -14.74 -7.73
C SER A 412 -14.27 -14.23 -8.99
N ASN A 413 -14.94 -14.31 -10.14
CA ASN A 413 -14.36 -13.93 -11.44
C ASN A 413 -14.03 -12.43 -11.61
N GLY A 414 -14.29 -11.60 -10.58
CA GLY A 414 -14.01 -10.19 -10.63
C GLY A 414 -14.90 -9.42 -11.60
N LYS A 415 -16.03 -9.96 -12.04
CA LYS A 415 -16.98 -9.24 -12.91
C LYS A 415 -18.12 -8.59 -12.12
N GLY A 416 -18.11 -8.71 -10.79
CA GLY A 416 -19.19 -8.18 -9.96
C GLY A 416 -20.47 -9.02 -10.04
N GLU A 417 -20.35 -10.29 -10.43
CA GLU A 417 -21.47 -11.23 -10.63
C GLU A 417 -21.81 -12.03 -9.36
N PHE A 418 -20.94 -12.00 -8.35
CA PHE A 418 -21.20 -12.66 -7.08
C PHE A 418 -22.07 -11.75 -6.19
N SER A 419 -22.99 -12.34 -5.42
CA SER A 419 -23.63 -11.63 -4.32
C SER A 419 -23.81 -12.56 -3.12
N PRO A 420 -23.64 -12.06 -1.88
CA PRO A 420 -23.80 -12.89 -0.69
C PRO A 420 -25.24 -13.39 -0.49
N PHE A 421 -26.24 -12.77 -1.11
CA PHE A 421 -27.64 -13.16 -0.95
C PHE A 421 -28.19 -14.01 -2.10
N THR A 422 -27.42 -14.16 -3.19
CA THR A 422 -27.83 -14.95 -4.35
C THR A 422 -26.82 -16.05 -4.68
N GLY A 423 -25.57 -15.88 -4.25
CA GLY A 423 -24.45 -16.71 -4.64
C GLY A 423 -23.77 -16.22 -5.92
N GLY A 424 -23.02 -17.13 -6.56
CA GLY A 424 -22.22 -16.88 -7.75
C GLY A 424 -21.09 -17.90 -7.89
N THR A 425 -20.31 -17.79 -8.97
CA THR A 425 -19.20 -18.71 -9.24
C THR A 425 -17.92 -18.22 -8.57
N VAL A 426 -17.27 -19.09 -7.81
CA VAL A 426 -15.93 -18.92 -7.27
C VAL A 426 -15.00 -19.98 -7.85
N SER A 427 -13.74 -19.63 -8.05
CA SER A 427 -12.73 -20.54 -8.60
C SER A 427 -11.42 -20.41 -7.85
N SER A 428 -10.66 -21.50 -7.85
CA SER A 428 -9.35 -21.62 -7.22
C SER A 428 -8.41 -22.45 -8.09
N LYS A 429 -7.13 -22.12 -8.04
CA LYS A 429 -6.04 -23.03 -8.37
C LYS A 429 -5.33 -23.39 -7.06
N PHE A 430 -4.98 -24.66 -6.89
CA PHE A 430 -4.34 -25.14 -5.67
C PHE A 430 -3.38 -26.28 -5.99
N ALA A 431 -2.31 -26.42 -5.21
CA ALA A 431 -1.49 -27.62 -5.30
C ALA A 431 -1.98 -28.73 -4.40
N ILE A 432 -1.77 -29.94 -4.87
CA ILE A 432 -1.82 -31.13 -4.03
C ILE A 432 -0.37 -31.51 -3.77
N GLY A 433 0.00 -31.54 -2.49
CA GLY A 433 1.31 -32.03 -2.06
C GLY A 433 1.37 -33.56 -2.02
N ASN A 434 2.44 -34.09 -1.45
CA ASN A 434 2.58 -35.54 -1.25
C ASN A 434 1.43 -36.10 -0.40
N LEU A 435 0.98 -37.29 -0.77
CA LEU A 435 0.08 -38.11 0.00
C LEU A 435 0.87 -38.94 1.03
N ALA A 436 0.25 -39.16 2.17
CA ALA A 436 0.73 -39.98 3.27
C ALA A 436 -0.30 -41.07 3.60
N ASN A 437 0.18 -42.14 4.25
CA ASN A 437 -0.66 -43.23 4.77
C ASN A 437 -1.52 -43.93 3.70
N CYS A 438 -1.00 -44.04 2.46
CA CYS A 438 -1.65 -44.73 1.35
C CYS A 438 -1.17 -46.17 1.15
N GLY A 439 -0.42 -46.69 2.12
CA GLY A 439 0.10 -48.06 2.07
C GLY A 439 1.28 -48.24 1.13
N LEU A 440 1.36 -49.44 0.56
CA LEU A 440 2.36 -49.82 -0.45
C LEU A 440 2.30 -48.96 -1.73
N LEU A 441 1.17 -48.28 -1.96
CA LEU A 441 0.97 -47.40 -3.11
C LEU A 441 1.45 -45.97 -2.87
N THR A 442 1.80 -45.58 -1.63
CA THR A 442 2.25 -44.22 -1.31
C THR A 442 3.36 -43.70 -2.24
N PRO A 443 4.45 -44.47 -2.52
CA PRO A 443 5.50 -44.00 -3.41
C PRO A 443 5.01 -43.80 -4.85
N LEU A 444 4.13 -44.69 -5.34
CA LEU A 444 3.58 -44.61 -6.68
C LEU A 444 2.61 -43.44 -6.84
N LEU A 445 1.75 -43.22 -5.83
CA LEU A 445 0.79 -42.12 -5.84
C LEU A 445 1.49 -40.76 -5.76
N ASN A 446 2.59 -40.65 -5.02
CA ASN A 446 3.38 -39.42 -4.91
C ASN A 446 4.18 -39.06 -6.17
N VAL A 447 4.28 -39.96 -7.14
CA VAL A 447 4.83 -39.65 -8.46
C VAL A 447 3.78 -39.02 -9.37
N ILE A 448 2.50 -39.21 -9.08
CA ILE A 448 1.41 -38.99 -10.02
C ILE A 448 0.47 -37.86 -9.57
N PHE A 449 0.07 -37.88 -8.30
CA PHE A 449 -0.94 -36.97 -7.77
C PHE A 449 -0.41 -35.57 -7.44
N PRO A 450 0.80 -35.43 -6.87
CA PRO A 450 1.30 -34.12 -6.54
C PRO A 450 1.44 -33.24 -7.77
N GLY A 451 0.98 -32.01 -7.68
CA GLY A 451 1.00 -31.07 -8.79
C GLY A 451 0.37 -29.74 -8.41
N PRO A 452 0.85 -28.62 -8.99
CA PRO A 452 0.43 -27.29 -8.54
C PRO A 452 -0.77 -26.71 -9.30
N ASN A 453 -1.18 -27.33 -10.40
CA ASN A 453 -2.14 -26.75 -11.34
C ASN A 453 -3.56 -27.34 -11.22
N ASN A 454 -3.96 -27.83 -10.05
CA ASN A 454 -5.31 -28.35 -9.88
C ASN A 454 -6.29 -27.20 -9.81
N THR A 455 -7.50 -27.41 -10.34
CA THR A 455 -8.54 -26.38 -10.40
C THR A 455 -9.76 -26.82 -9.60
N LEU A 456 -10.38 -25.88 -8.90
CA LEU A 456 -11.67 -26.05 -8.26
C LEU A 456 -12.56 -24.88 -8.66
N THR A 457 -13.73 -25.19 -9.22
CA THR A 457 -14.77 -24.19 -9.51
C THR A 457 -16.02 -24.60 -8.78
N LEU A 458 -16.58 -23.69 -7.99
CA LEU A 458 -17.82 -23.88 -7.24
C LEU A 458 -18.83 -22.82 -7.66
N ASP A 459 -20.02 -23.27 -8.01
CA ASP A 459 -21.22 -22.47 -8.16
C ASP A 459 -21.96 -22.50 -6.82
N LEU A 460 -22.05 -21.33 -6.20
CA LEU A 460 -22.72 -21.12 -4.93
C LEU A 460 -24.12 -20.57 -5.20
N VAL A 461 -25.11 -21.10 -4.50
CA VAL A 461 -26.48 -20.59 -4.49
C VAL A 461 -26.85 -20.34 -3.04
N ALA A 462 -27.21 -19.10 -2.70
CA ALA A 462 -27.65 -18.79 -1.35
C ALA A 462 -28.95 -19.54 -1.04
N GLN A 463 -29.02 -20.18 0.12
CA GLN A 463 -30.27 -20.72 0.63
C GLN A 463 -31.13 -19.56 1.12
N ASP A 464 -32.41 -19.54 0.73
CA ASP A 464 -33.36 -18.57 1.24
C ASP A 464 -33.35 -18.62 2.78
N SER A 465 -33.02 -17.48 3.40
CA SER A 465 -32.96 -17.32 4.87
C SER A 465 -34.32 -16.98 5.46
#